data_AF-M3UM39-F1
#
_entry.id   AF-M3UM39-F1
#
_cell.length_a   1.000
_cell.length_b   1.000
_cell.length_c   1.000
_cell.angle_alpha   90.00
_cell.angle_beta   90.00
_cell.angle_gamma   90.00
#
_symmetry.space_group_name_H-M   'P 1'
#
loop_
_entity.id
_entity.type
_entity.pdbx_description
1 polymer ?
#
loop_
_entity_poly.entity_id
_entity_poly.type
_entity_poly.pdbx_seq_one_letter_code
_entity_poly.pdbx_strand_id
1 'polypeptide(L)' 'MSEMTAQPKKKWASLQQYADAFGVDHSTAQRWFHAGLIPGARQVAPRRAIRVPAELVTDSASVA' A
#
# COMPACT_ATOMS: atom_id res chain seq x y z
N MET A 1 -4.38 16.18 -29.55
CA MET A 1 -3.77 14.92 -29.06
C MET A 1 -2.43 15.26 -28.45
N SER A 2 -2.34 15.36 -27.13
CA SER A 2 -1.07 15.33 -26.39
C SER A 2 -1.37 14.75 -25.01
N GLU A 3 -1.08 13.46 -24.87
CA GLU A 3 -1.10 12.73 -23.61
C GLU A 3 -0.05 13.32 -22.67
N MET A 4 -0.49 14.10 -21.69
CA MET A 4 0.33 14.46 -20.56
C MET A 4 0.27 13.29 -19.57
N THR A 5 1.07 12.25 -19.83
CA THR A 5 1.29 11.14 -18.89
C THR A 5 1.96 11.68 -17.64
N ALA A 6 1.14 12.21 -16.73
CA ALA A 6 1.52 12.42 -15.35
C ALA A 6 1.86 11.04 -14.79
N GLN A 7 3.15 10.69 -14.80
CA GLN A 7 3.67 9.59 -14.01
C GLN A 7 3.07 9.75 -12.61
N PRO A 8 2.18 8.84 -12.16
CA PRO A 8 1.59 9.00 -10.84
C PRO A 8 2.76 8.98 -9.89
N LYS A 9 3.03 10.12 -9.23
CA LYS A 9 4.02 10.22 -8.15
C LYS A 9 3.83 8.97 -7.33
N LYS A 10 4.84 8.09 -7.27
CA LYS A 10 4.73 6.78 -6.62
C LYS A 10 4.37 7.03 -5.16
N LYS A 11 3.07 7.07 -4.86
CA LYS A 11 2.54 7.41 -3.55
C LYS A 11 2.75 6.15 -2.72
N TRP A 12 3.35 6.32 -1.55
CA TRP A 12 3.55 5.23 -0.60
C TRP A 12 2.52 5.40 0.52
N ALA A 13 1.75 4.37 0.77
CA ALA A 13 0.86 4.26 1.91
C ALA A 13 1.58 3.58 3.10
N SER A 14 1.05 3.75 4.31
CA SER A 14 1.44 2.94 5.45
C SER A 14 0.77 1.57 5.42
N LEU A 15 1.34 0.61 6.14
CA LEU A 15 0.70 -0.69 6.32
C LEU A 15 -0.67 -0.57 7.01
N GLN A 16 -0.86 0.40 7.90
CA GLN A 16 -2.16 0.67 8.52
C GLN A 16 -3.20 1.07 7.47
N GLN A 17 -2.88 2.00 6.58
CA GLN A 17 -3.79 2.40 5.50
C GLN A 17 -4.16 1.22 4.59
N TYR A 18 -3.20 0.33 4.33
CA TYR A 18 -3.47 -0.92 3.62
C TYR A 18 -4.40 -1.83 4.42
N ALA A 19 -4.19 -2.00 5.72
CA ALA A 19 -5.05 -2.80 6.58
C ALA A 19 -6.50 -2.26 6.59
N ASP A 20 -6.65 -0.95 6.75
CA ASP A 20 -7.95 -0.26 6.74
C ASP A 20 -8.66 -0.43 5.39
N ALA A 21 -7.94 -0.29 4.28
CA ALA A 21 -8.49 -0.47 2.93
C ALA A 21 -8.93 -1.91 2.65
N PHE A 22 -8.33 -2.92 3.29
CA PHE A 22 -8.72 -4.32 3.16
C PHE A 22 -9.68 -4.78 4.26
N GLY A 23 -10.03 -3.91 5.20
CA GLY A 23 -10.90 -4.24 6.34
C GLY A 23 -10.30 -5.29 7.27
N VAL A 24 -8.97 -5.36 7.38
CA VAL A 24 -8.25 -6.32 8.24
C VAL A 24 -7.49 -5.62 9.36
N ASP A 25 -7.19 -6.37 10.42
CA ASP A 25 -6.34 -5.86 11.49
C ASP A 25 -4.90 -5.61 11.00
N HIS A 26 -4.22 -4.63 11.61
CA HIS A 26 -2.82 -4.32 11.33
C HIS A 26 -1.92 -5.56 11.48
N SER A 27 -2.18 -6.42 12.46
CA SER A 27 -1.44 -7.65 12.70
C SER A 27 -1.57 -8.65 11.55
N THR A 28 -2.74 -8.70 10.91
CA THR A 28 -3.01 -9.52 9.72
C THR A 28 -2.25 -8.97 8.52
N ALA A 29 -2.31 -7.66 8.27
CA ALA A 29 -1.54 -7.01 7.22
C ALA A 29 -0.03 -7.20 7.42
N GLN A 30 0.45 -7.15 8.67
CA GLN A 30 1.86 -7.41 8.99
C GLN A 30 2.25 -8.86 8.71
N ARG A 31 1.40 -9.83 9.04
CA ARG A 31 1.61 -11.24 8.66
C ARG A 31 1.70 -11.41 7.14
N TRP A 32 0.83 -10.76 6.39
CA TRP A 32 0.87 -10.79 4.92
C TRP A 32 2.15 -10.18 4.36
N PHE A 33 2.63 -9.07 4.95
CA PHE A 33 3.92 -8.49 4.59
C PHE A 33 5.06 -9.49 4.82
N HIS A 34 5.12 -10.12 6.00
CA HIS A 34 6.15 -11.12 6.30
C HIS A 34 6.04 -12.39 5.44
N ALA A 35 4.84 -12.73 4.99
CA ALA A 35 4.59 -13.82 4.05
C ALA A 35 4.88 -13.44 2.59
N GLY A 36 5.24 -12.19 2.29
CA GLY A 36 5.51 -11.72 0.93
C GLY A 36 4.26 -11.55 0.06
N LEU A 37 3.06 -11.49 0.66
CA LEU A 37 1.78 -11.38 -0.04
C LEU A 37 1.44 -9.94 -0.47
N ILE A 38 2.19 -8.94 0.02
CA ILE A 38 1.97 -7.53 -0.34
C ILE A 38 3.01 -7.10 -1.38
N PRO A 39 2.68 -7.10 -2.68
CA PRO A 39 3.64 -6.83 -3.73
C PRO A 39 4.19 -5.41 -3.63
N GLY A 40 5.51 -5.27 -3.73
CA GLY A 40 6.18 -3.96 -3.68
C GLY A 40 6.18 -3.29 -2.30
N ALA A 41 5.63 -3.93 -1.26
CA ALA A 41 5.79 -3.45 0.10
C ALA A 41 7.25 -3.56 0.54
N ARG A 42 7.73 -2.55 1.25
CA ARG A 42 9.10 -2.51 1.77
C ARG A 42 9.14 -1.94 3.16
N GLN A 43 10.00 -2.52 4.00
CA GLN A 43 10.33 -1.94 5.28
C GLN A 43 11.38 -0.84 5.07
N VAL A 44 11.08 0.37 5.53
CA VAL A 44 12.02 1.51 5.48
C VAL A 44 12.68 1.71 6.85
N ALA A 45 14.01 1.72 6.84
CA ALA A 45 14.83 2.19 7.96
C ALA A 45 14.76 3.73 8.04
N PRO A 46 14.99 4.37 9.20
CA PRO A 46 15.39 3.80 10.50
C PRO A 46 14.22 3.40 11.43
N ARG A 47 12.97 3.70 11.08
CA ARG A 47 11.79 3.48 11.96
C ARG A 47 11.11 2.12 11.81
N ARG A 48 11.68 1.18 11.04
CA ARG A 48 11.05 -0.12 10.71
C ARG A 48 9.64 0.03 10.12
N ALA A 49 9.32 1.19 9.56
CA ALA A 49 8.00 1.48 9.04
C ALA A 49 7.79 0.69 7.74
N ILE A 50 6.65 0.04 7.59
CA ILE A 50 6.32 -0.69 6.36
C ILE A 50 5.58 0.27 5.43
N ARG A 51 6.13 0.42 4.21
CA ARG A 51 5.57 1.24 3.15
C ARG A 51 5.00 0.33 2.09
N VAL A 52 3.73 0.54 1.78
CA VAL A 52 3.00 -0.20 0.75
C VAL A 52 2.78 0.74 -0.43
N PRO A 53 2.87 0.27 -1.68
CA PRO A 53 2.47 1.08 -2.84
C PRO A 53 1.01 1.54 -2.70
N ALA A 54 0.74 2.83 -2.86
CA ALA A 54 -0.61 3.39 -2.69
C ALA A 54 -1.60 2.91 -3.74
N GLU A 55 -1.12 2.41 -4.88
CA GLU A 55 -1.93 1.71 -5.87
C GLU A 55 -2.71 0.53 -5.25
N LEU A 56 -2.12 -0.19 -4.30
CA LEU A 56 -2.78 -1.30 -3.60
C LEU A 56 -3.82 -0.84 -2.57
N VAL A 57 -3.76 0.43 -2.14
CA VAL A 57 -4.67 0.98 -1.12
C VAL A 57 -5.86 1.69 -1.76
N THR A 58 -5.76 2.04 -3.05
CA THR A 58 -6.80 2.83 -3.75
C THR A 58 -7.91 1.95 -4.33
N ASP A 59 -7.64 0.66 -4.57
CA ASP A 59 -8.56 -0.22 -5.30
C ASP A 59 -9.84 -0.56 -4.53
N SER A 60 -9.78 -0.65 -3.20
CA SER A 60 -10.92 -1.08 -2.38
C SER A 60 -11.94 0.01 -2.04
N ALA A 61 -11.67 1.28 -2.33
CA ALA A 61 -12.59 2.38 -2.04
C ALA A 61 -13.56 2.73 -3.19
N SER A 62 -13.39 2.11 -4.37
CA SER A 62 -14.16 2.44 -5.58
C SER A 62 -15.30 1.46 -5.88
N VAL A 63 -15.88 0.84 -4.85
CA VAL A 63 -17.11 0.02 -4.96
C VAL A 63 -18.14 0.57 -3.98
N ALA A 64 -18.80 1.67 -4.37
CA ALA A 64 -20.01 2.18 -3.72
C ALA A 64 -20.91 2.83 -4.78
#